data_AF-A0A2D6NZH5-F1
#
_entry.id   AF-A0A2D6NZH5-F1
#
_cell.length_a   1.000
_cell.length_b   1.000
_cell.length_c   1.000
_cell.angle_alpha   90.00
_cell.angle_beta   90.00
_cell.angle_gamma   90.00
#
_symmetry.space_group_name_H-M   'P 1'
#
loop_
_entity.id
_entity.type
_entity.pdbx_description
1 polymer ?
#
loop_
_entity_poly.entity_id
_entity_poly.type
_entity_poly.pdbx_seq_one_letter_code
_entity_poly.pdbx_strand_id
1 'polypeptide(L)'
;MKKYLIFYFLLSMSLTSYSNENSLECDPKKYLSGDVLDKVLVHRESAFNICLDCNNQACKFKNSLLQDDQSAAICKRLFCTASFASRGFEVPSDAPRGESSFNYNYTISKEGKIKDIRIISVEGAFSKSDAAKFIKALTRKTRFEPININGTLYELTDLNSNISLSTKREWD
;
A
#
# COMPACT_ATOMS: atom_id res chain seq x y z
N MET A 1 16.28 55.08 -15.03
CA MET A 1 15.04 54.81 -14.28
C MET A 1 14.78 53.30 -14.30
N LYS A 2 15.18 52.58 -13.25
CA LYS A 2 15.00 51.12 -13.11
C LYS A 2 13.58 50.84 -12.60
N LYS A 3 12.74 50.20 -13.40
CA LYS A 3 11.45 49.65 -12.96
C LYS A 3 11.68 48.19 -12.56
N TYR A 4 11.58 47.90 -11.26
CA TYR A 4 11.57 46.53 -10.74
C TYR A 4 10.18 45.93 -10.96
N LEU A 5 10.09 44.93 -11.82
CA LEU A 5 8.90 44.08 -11.97
C LEU A 5 9.08 42.90 -11.00
N ILE A 6 8.49 43.03 -9.81
CA ILE A 6 8.32 41.93 -8.87
C ILE A 6 7.11 41.12 -9.34
N PHE A 7 7.35 39.94 -9.90
CA PHE A 7 6.31 38.99 -10.27
C PHE A 7 6.31 37.86 -9.24
N TYR A 8 5.60 38.06 -8.12
CA TYR A 8 5.21 36.98 -7.22
C TYR A 8 4.01 36.28 -7.84
N PHE A 9 4.24 35.16 -8.53
CA PHE A 9 3.16 34.27 -8.94
C PHE A 9 3.12 33.06 -7.99
N LEU A 10 1.98 32.94 -7.33
CA LEU A 10 1.66 31.98 -6.28
C LEU A 10 1.78 30.54 -6.79
N LEU A 11 2.77 29.80 -6.27
CA LEU A 11 2.82 28.36 -6.39
C LEU A 11 2.06 27.74 -5.21
N SER A 12 0.73 27.69 -5.31
CA SER A 12 -0.10 26.94 -4.35
C SER A 12 -1.02 26.00 -5.12
N MET A 13 -0.42 24.96 -5.71
CA MET A 13 -1.18 23.77 -6.06
C MET A 13 -1.06 22.81 -4.87
N SER A 14 -1.99 22.97 -3.94
CA SER A 14 -2.15 22.08 -2.81
C SER A 14 -2.55 20.71 -3.35
N LEU A 15 -1.60 19.77 -3.37
CA LEU A 15 -1.91 18.35 -3.46
C LEU A 15 -2.60 17.97 -2.14
N THR A 16 -3.94 18.04 -2.12
CA THR A 16 -4.70 17.45 -1.03
C THR A 16 -4.76 15.96 -1.28
N SER A 17 -3.76 15.24 -0.79
CA SER A 17 -3.90 13.81 -0.53
C SER A 17 -4.91 13.68 0.60
N TYR A 18 -6.13 13.21 0.30
CA TYR A 18 -7.03 12.70 1.33
C TYR A 18 -6.38 11.44 1.93
N SER A 19 -5.54 11.61 2.94
CA SER A 19 -5.10 10.49 3.77
C SER A 19 -6.24 10.11 4.70
N ASN A 20 -6.61 8.84 4.69
CA ASN A 20 -7.48 8.28 5.71
C ASN A 20 -6.66 8.26 7.02
N GLU A 21 -6.96 9.17 7.95
CA GLU A 21 -6.10 9.58 9.08
C GLU A 21 -5.75 8.47 10.10
N ASN A 22 -6.28 7.25 9.97
CA ASN A 22 -6.22 6.24 11.03
C ASN A 22 -5.42 4.98 10.69
N SER A 23 -4.61 4.97 9.62
CA SER A 23 -3.91 3.76 9.19
C SER A 23 -2.67 4.05 8.35
N LEU A 24 -1.66 3.20 8.48
CA LEU A 24 -0.48 3.25 7.60
C LEU A 24 -0.76 2.68 6.22
N GLU A 25 -0.39 3.44 5.20
CA GLU A 25 -0.50 3.00 3.81
C GLU A 25 0.67 2.09 3.41
N CYS A 26 0.35 0.93 2.83
CA CYS A 26 1.29 -0.05 2.32
C CYS A 26 0.95 -0.41 0.88
N ASP A 27 1.79 0.00 -0.07
CA ASP A 27 1.62 -0.31 -1.50
C ASP A 27 2.02 -1.78 -1.80
N PRO A 28 1.08 -2.67 -2.15
CA PRO A 28 1.36 -4.07 -2.44
C PRO A 28 2.13 -4.30 -3.76
N LYS A 29 2.36 -3.25 -4.55
CA LYS A 29 3.20 -3.30 -5.76
C LYS A 29 4.65 -2.93 -5.48
N LYS A 30 4.94 -2.27 -4.35
CA LYS A 30 6.30 -1.94 -3.94
C LYS A 30 6.95 -3.17 -3.32
N TYR A 31 8.05 -3.62 -3.91
CA TYR A 31 8.75 -4.81 -3.46
C TYR A 31 10.27 -4.59 -3.39
N LEU A 32 10.92 -5.41 -2.57
CA LEU A 32 12.37 -5.56 -2.51
C LEU A 32 12.70 -7.03 -2.75
N SER A 33 13.66 -7.32 -3.64
CA SER A 33 14.03 -8.68 -4.01
C SER A 33 15.46 -9.01 -3.59
N GLY A 34 15.71 -10.29 -3.27
CA GLY A 34 17.04 -10.83 -3.00
C GLY A 34 17.72 -10.18 -1.80
N ASP A 35 19.04 -10.01 -1.89
CA ASP A 35 19.92 -9.62 -0.78
C ASP A 35 19.49 -8.36 -0.01
N VAL A 36 18.84 -7.39 -0.68
CA VAL A 36 18.38 -6.16 -0.02
C VAL A 36 17.24 -6.44 0.94
N LEU A 37 16.35 -7.37 0.58
CA LEU A 37 15.26 -7.78 1.45
C LEU A 37 15.82 -8.50 2.67
N ASP A 38 16.72 -9.46 2.48
CA ASP A 38 17.31 -10.24 3.58
C ASP A 38 17.97 -9.33 4.62
N LYS A 39 18.74 -8.34 4.17
CA LYS A 39 19.37 -7.32 5.03
C LYS A 39 18.38 -6.44 5.79
N VAL A 40 17.16 -6.28 5.29
CA VAL A 40 16.10 -5.53 5.97
C VAL A 40 15.43 -6.42 7.01
N LEU A 41 15.11 -7.67 6.64
CA LEU A 41 14.26 -8.53 7.48
C LEU A 41 14.93 -9.00 8.77
N VAL A 42 16.27 -9.00 8.85
CA VAL A 42 16.99 -9.29 10.11
C VAL A 42 16.60 -8.37 11.27
N HIS A 43 16.04 -7.19 10.99
CA HIS A 43 15.61 -6.24 12.02
C HIS A 43 14.15 -6.40 12.45
N ARG A 44 13.40 -7.38 11.88
CA ARG A 44 12.00 -7.60 12.25
C ARG A 44 11.84 -7.94 13.73
N GLU A 45 12.71 -8.77 14.27
CA GLU A 45 12.59 -9.22 15.67
C GLU A 45 12.74 -8.05 16.65
N SER A 46 13.77 -7.23 16.49
CA SER A 46 14.01 -6.06 17.35
C SER A 46 12.95 -4.97 17.18
N ALA A 47 12.39 -4.84 15.98
CA ALA A 47 11.36 -3.84 15.68
C ALA A 47 9.93 -4.33 15.95
N PHE A 48 9.71 -5.61 16.27
CA PHE A 48 8.38 -6.21 16.33
C PHE A 48 7.44 -5.46 17.28
N ASN A 49 7.85 -5.32 18.55
CA ASN A 49 7.06 -4.63 19.57
C ASN A 49 7.12 -3.10 19.44
N ILE A 50 8.00 -2.56 18.60
CA ILE A 50 8.07 -1.13 18.31
C ILE A 50 7.02 -0.77 17.26
N CYS A 51 6.91 -1.61 16.22
CA CYS A 51 6.07 -1.34 15.06
C CYS A 51 4.65 -1.88 15.19
N LEU A 52 4.47 -3.03 15.84
CA LEU A 52 3.22 -3.78 15.80
C LEU A 52 2.56 -3.87 17.18
N ASP A 53 1.24 -3.84 17.17
CA ASP A 53 0.37 -4.27 18.26
C ASP A 53 -0.33 -5.56 17.83
N CYS A 54 -0.17 -6.62 18.62
CA CYS A 54 -0.59 -7.96 18.25
C CYS A 54 -1.52 -8.55 19.31
N ASN A 55 -2.69 -9.00 18.88
CA ASN A 55 -3.61 -9.78 19.69
C ASN A 55 -3.68 -11.20 19.10
N ASN A 56 -3.25 -12.18 19.89
CA ASN A 56 -2.99 -13.54 19.41
C ASN A 56 -1.98 -13.51 18.24
N GLN A 57 -2.34 -14.10 17.09
CA GLN A 57 -1.49 -14.18 15.90
C GLN A 57 -1.90 -13.17 14.81
N ALA A 58 -2.65 -12.14 15.16
CA ALA A 58 -3.03 -11.05 14.27
C ALA A 58 -2.45 -9.73 14.78
N CYS A 59 -1.67 -9.07 13.93
CA CYS A 59 -1.01 -7.82 14.23
C CYS A 59 -1.60 -6.67 13.41
N LYS A 60 -1.44 -5.46 13.95
CA LYS A 60 -1.67 -4.19 13.26
C LYS A 60 -0.48 -3.27 13.54
N PHE A 61 -0.27 -2.28 12.70
CA PHE A 61 0.68 -1.21 13.05
C PHE A 61 0.18 -0.43 14.25
N LYS A 62 1.10 -0.01 15.12
CA LYS A 62 0.75 0.87 16.25
C LYS A 62 0.28 2.24 15.76
N ASN A 63 -0.78 2.76 16.38
CA ASN A 63 -1.31 4.10 16.07
C ASN A 63 -0.30 5.23 16.33
N SER A 64 0.66 5.03 17.25
CA SER A 64 1.72 6.01 17.51
C SER A 64 2.58 6.32 16.28
N LEU A 65 2.64 5.39 15.32
CA LEU A 65 3.37 5.58 14.06
C LEU A 65 2.69 6.58 13.11
N LEU A 66 1.41 6.91 13.33
CA LEU A 66 0.70 7.91 12.50
C LEU A 66 1.25 9.33 12.70
N GLN A 67 1.99 9.56 13.78
CA GLN A 67 2.57 10.85 14.14
C GLN A 67 4.11 10.86 14.01
N ASP A 68 4.70 9.77 13.53
CA ASP A 68 6.15 9.60 13.36
C ASP A 68 6.44 8.98 11.99
N ASP A 69 6.60 9.85 10.99
CA ASP A 69 6.83 9.46 9.60
C ASP A 69 8.10 8.63 9.41
N GLN A 70 9.15 8.89 10.20
CA GLN A 70 10.41 8.19 10.09
C GLN A 70 10.28 6.75 10.60
N SER A 71 9.73 6.57 11.80
CA SER A 71 9.45 5.23 12.34
C SER A 71 8.43 4.49 11.48
N ALA A 72 7.40 5.18 10.99
CA ALA A 72 6.44 4.65 10.04
C ALA A 72 7.11 4.09 8.77
N ALA A 73 8.03 4.84 8.16
CA ALA A 73 8.74 4.40 6.97
C ALA A 73 9.58 3.14 7.22
N ILE A 74 10.26 3.07 8.38
CA ILE A 74 11.04 1.90 8.80
C ILE A 74 10.12 0.70 9.02
N CYS A 75 9.03 0.87 9.78
CA CYS A 75 8.07 -0.19 10.08
C CYS A 75 7.38 -0.72 8.81
N LYS A 76 7.02 0.16 7.87
CA LYS A 76 6.48 -0.23 6.55
C LYS A 76 7.49 -1.04 5.75
N ARG A 77 8.76 -0.63 5.76
CA ARG A 77 9.85 -1.34 5.09
C ARG A 77 10.04 -2.76 5.65
N LEU A 78 9.91 -2.92 6.96
CA LEU A 78 10.10 -4.21 7.64
C LEU A 78 8.91 -5.15 7.47
N PHE A 79 7.68 -4.67 7.66
CA PHE A 79 6.51 -5.55 7.85
C PHE A 79 5.53 -5.56 6.69
N CYS A 80 5.51 -4.55 5.81
CA CYS A 80 4.56 -4.49 4.70
C CYS A 80 5.19 -4.15 3.33
N THR A 81 6.47 -4.50 3.14
CA THR A 81 7.10 -4.47 1.81
C THR A 81 7.12 -5.88 1.23
N ALA A 82 6.62 -6.04 0.01
CA ALA A 82 6.54 -7.33 -0.65
C ALA A 82 7.94 -7.86 -0.99
N SER A 83 8.11 -9.19 -0.97
CA SER A 83 9.30 -9.86 -1.51
C SER A 83 9.22 -10.02 -3.03
N PHE A 84 7.99 -10.04 -3.55
CA PHE A 84 7.74 -10.10 -4.98
C PHE A 84 6.40 -9.44 -5.31
N ALA A 85 6.36 -8.66 -6.38
CA ALA A 85 5.13 -8.22 -7.02
C ALA A 85 5.30 -8.35 -8.54
N SER A 86 4.23 -8.75 -9.23
CA SER A 86 4.30 -8.89 -10.68
C SER A 86 4.28 -7.52 -11.35
N ARG A 87 5.15 -7.32 -12.35
CA ARG A 87 5.17 -6.09 -13.16
C ARG A 87 3.99 -6.00 -14.12
N GLY A 88 3.35 -7.13 -14.43
CA GLY A 88 2.19 -7.20 -15.32
C GLY A 88 1.11 -8.09 -14.72
N PHE A 89 -0.13 -7.72 -14.95
CA PHE A 89 -1.30 -8.50 -14.60
C PHE A 89 -2.31 -8.38 -15.74
N GLU A 90 -3.16 -9.38 -15.85
CA GLU A 90 -4.26 -9.35 -16.81
C GLU A 90 -5.38 -8.51 -16.21
N VAL A 91 -5.70 -7.40 -16.86
CA VAL A 91 -6.87 -6.59 -16.51
C VAL A 91 -8.11 -7.42 -16.82
N PRO A 92 -9.08 -7.52 -15.90
CA PRO A 92 -10.35 -8.19 -16.18
C PRO A 92 -10.98 -7.69 -17.49
N SER A 93 -11.45 -8.60 -18.35
CA SER A 93 -11.98 -8.25 -19.67
C SER A 93 -13.23 -7.37 -19.62
N ASP A 94 -13.96 -7.41 -18.49
CA ASP A 94 -15.13 -6.61 -18.17
C ASP A 94 -14.79 -5.30 -17.45
N ALA A 95 -13.51 -4.93 -17.30
CA ALA A 95 -13.10 -3.71 -16.61
C ALA A 95 -13.68 -2.45 -17.30
N PRO A 96 -14.37 -1.57 -16.55
CA PRO A 96 -14.90 -0.31 -17.10
C PRO A 96 -13.79 0.57 -17.67
N ARG A 97 -14.15 1.40 -18.65
CA ARG A 97 -13.22 2.33 -19.31
C ARG A 97 -13.26 3.70 -18.64
N GLY A 98 -12.09 4.34 -18.56
CA GLY A 98 -11.94 5.69 -18.04
C GLY A 98 -10.99 5.77 -16.84
N GLU A 99 -10.94 6.96 -16.26
CA GLU A 99 -10.19 7.21 -15.03
C GLU A 99 -10.93 6.65 -13.83
N SER A 100 -10.19 6.05 -12.90
CA SER A 100 -10.73 5.66 -11.60
C SER A 100 -9.68 5.68 -10.51
N SER A 101 -10.11 5.93 -9.27
CA SER A 101 -9.29 5.82 -8.06
C SER A 101 -10.00 4.97 -7.01
N PHE A 102 -9.25 4.13 -6.31
CA PHE A 102 -9.76 3.23 -5.26
C PHE A 102 -8.99 3.43 -3.97
N ASN A 103 -9.71 3.47 -2.85
CA ASN A 103 -9.13 3.20 -1.53
C ASN A 103 -9.62 1.84 -1.07
N TYR A 104 -8.70 1.02 -0.55
CA TYR A 104 -9.03 -0.32 -0.11
C TYR A 104 -8.19 -0.77 1.07
N ASN A 105 -8.76 -1.68 1.85
CA ASN A 105 -8.08 -2.36 2.93
C ASN A 105 -7.76 -3.80 2.51
N TYR A 106 -6.73 -4.37 3.09
CA TYR A 106 -6.36 -5.77 2.90
C TYR A 106 -5.63 -6.34 4.11
N THR A 107 -5.40 -7.65 4.09
CA THR A 107 -4.60 -8.36 5.09
C THR A 107 -3.48 -9.13 4.40
N ILE A 108 -2.30 -9.15 5.01
CA ILE A 108 -1.24 -10.11 4.69
C ILE A 108 -1.40 -11.32 5.60
N SER A 109 -1.70 -12.47 5.00
CA SER A 109 -1.81 -13.76 5.69
C SER A 109 -0.49 -14.23 6.29
N LYS A 110 -0.56 -15.25 7.16
CA LYS A 110 0.61 -15.91 7.77
C LYS A 110 1.57 -16.48 6.73
N GLU A 111 1.07 -16.86 5.55
CA GLU A 111 1.86 -17.36 4.42
C GLU A 111 2.38 -16.25 3.50
N GLY A 112 2.18 -14.98 3.86
CA GLY A 112 2.66 -13.84 3.06
C GLY A 112 1.85 -13.56 1.80
N LYS A 113 0.58 -14.01 1.73
CA LYS A 113 -0.34 -13.70 0.62
C LYS A 113 -1.32 -12.61 1.02
N ILE A 114 -1.74 -11.79 0.06
CA ILE A 114 -2.83 -10.84 0.23
C ILE A 114 -4.17 -11.59 0.29
N LYS A 115 -4.99 -11.24 1.27
CA LYS A 115 -6.37 -11.70 1.45
C LYS A 115 -7.25 -10.57 1.99
N ASP A 116 -8.55 -10.86 2.13
CA ASP A 116 -9.53 -9.98 2.78
C ASP A 116 -9.58 -8.55 2.21
N ILE A 117 -9.44 -8.44 0.87
CA ILE A 117 -9.51 -7.16 0.15
C ILE A 117 -10.92 -6.57 0.31
N ARG A 118 -11.00 -5.34 0.80
CA ARG A 118 -12.25 -4.58 0.97
C ARG A 118 -12.13 -3.19 0.36
N ILE A 119 -12.97 -2.87 -0.61
CA ILE A 119 -13.00 -1.54 -1.23
C ILE A 119 -13.76 -0.56 -0.32
N ILE A 120 -13.06 0.49 0.11
CA ILE A 120 -13.60 1.55 0.97
C ILE A 120 -14.34 2.59 0.13
N SER A 121 -13.66 3.16 -0.85
CA SER A 121 -14.21 4.16 -1.77
C SER A 121 -13.74 3.90 -3.20
N VAL A 122 -14.56 4.36 -4.14
CA VAL A 122 -14.24 4.40 -5.57
C VAL A 122 -14.70 5.75 -6.10
N GLU A 123 -13.86 6.37 -6.92
CA GLU A 123 -14.22 7.51 -7.74
C GLU A 123 -13.97 7.16 -9.21
N GLY A 124 -14.84 7.64 -10.10
CA GLY A 124 -14.72 7.40 -11.55
C GLY A 124 -15.56 6.24 -12.06
N ALA A 125 -15.08 5.59 -13.12
CA ALA A 125 -15.84 4.65 -13.94
C ALA A 125 -16.12 3.29 -13.28
N PHE A 126 -15.26 2.82 -12.38
CA PHE A 126 -15.41 1.51 -11.76
C PHE A 126 -16.50 1.49 -10.69
N SER A 127 -17.22 0.37 -10.57
CA SER A 127 -17.97 0.09 -9.34
C SER A 127 -17.07 -0.48 -8.24
N LYS A 128 -17.55 -0.56 -7.00
CA LYS A 128 -16.84 -1.28 -5.92
C LYS A 128 -16.56 -2.74 -6.28
N SER A 129 -17.47 -3.39 -7.00
CA SER A 129 -17.29 -4.78 -7.45
C SER A 129 -16.17 -4.89 -8.48
N ASP A 130 -16.12 -3.98 -9.45
CA ASP A 130 -15.07 -3.96 -10.48
C ASP A 130 -13.71 -3.67 -9.86
N ALA A 131 -13.65 -2.70 -8.94
CA ALA A 131 -12.44 -2.40 -8.18
C ALA A 131 -11.95 -3.62 -7.39
N ALA A 132 -12.85 -4.36 -6.74
CA ALA A 132 -12.48 -5.58 -6.02
C ALA A 132 -11.89 -6.66 -6.94
N LYS A 133 -12.53 -6.93 -8.10
CA LYS A 133 -12.01 -7.86 -9.11
C LYS A 133 -10.64 -7.42 -9.61
N PHE A 134 -10.49 -6.13 -9.90
CA PHE A 134 -9.26 -5.53 -10.39
C PHE A 134 -8.12 -5.66 -9.39
N ILE A 135 -8.31 -5.23 -8.13
CA ILE A 135 -7.30 -5.34 -7.07
C ILE A 135 -6.91 -6.80 -6.84
N LYS A 136 -7.89 -7.72 -6.86
CA LYS A 136 -7.62 -9.16 -6.74
C LYS A 136 -6.75 -9.68 -7.88
N ALA A 137 -7.02 -9.26 -9.13
CA ALA A 137 -6.20 -9.64 -10.28
C ALA A 137 -4.79 -9.05 -10.20
N LEU A 138 -4.69 -7.75 -9.88
CA LEU A 138 -3.45 -6.99 -9.72
C LEU A 138 -2.51 -7.60 -8.68
N THR A 139 -3.05 -7.95 -7.51
CA THR A 139 -2.27 -8.39 -6.35
C THR A 139 -2.15 -9.91 -6.24
N ARG A 140 -2.78 -10.69 -7.14
CA ARG A 140 -2.81 -12.17 -7.13
C ARG A 140 -1.42 -12.81 -6.98
N LYS A 141 -0.42 -12.21 -7.60
CA LYS A 141 0.96 -12.71 -7.63
C LYS A 141 1.86 -12.06 -6.57
N THR A 142 1.40 -11.03 -5.85
CA THR A 142 2.18 -10.39 -4.79
C THR A 142 2.45 -11.37 -3.65
N ARG A 143 3.68 -11.38 -3.14
CA ARG A 143 4.16 -12.20 -2.02
C ARG A 143 4.93 -11.33 -1.04
N PHE A 144 4.75 -11.61 0.24
CA PHE A 144 5.49 -11.03 1.35
C PHE A 144 6.24 -12.14 2.05
N GLU A 145 7.39 -11.83 2.66
CA GLU A 145 8.00 -12.78 3.59
C GLU A 145 7.16 -12.87 4.86
N PRO A 146 6.77 -14.09 5.31
CA PRO A 146 6.03 -14.30 6.54
C PRO A 146 6.62 -13.57 7.74
N ILE A 147 5.75 -13.03 8.60
CA ILE A 147 6.16 -12.47 9.89
C ILE A 147 6.31 -13.65 10.86
N ASN A 148 7.53 -14.16 10.98
CA ASN A 148 7.88 -15.23 11.91
C ASN A 148 8.72 -14.67 13.06
N ILE A 149 8.15 -14.63 14.26
CA ILE A 149 8.84 -14.21 15.48
C ILE A 149 8.88 -15.39 16.44
N ASN A 150 10.07 -15.89 16.75
CA ASN A 150 10.29 -17.03 17.65
C ASN A 150 9.45 -18.28 17.27
N GLY A 151 9.36 -18.59 15.98
CA GLY A 151 8.61 -19.72 15.45
C GLY A 151 7.10 -19.49 15.34
N THR A 152 6.60 -18.33 15.78
CA THR A 152 5.17 -17.97 15.68
C THR A 152 4.93 -17.12 14.43
N LEU A 153 3.98 -17.57 13.60
CA LEU A 153 3.56 -16.85 12.40
C LEU A 153 2.40 -15.89 12.70
N TYR A 154 2.54 -14.65 12.23
CA TYR A 154 1.55 -13.59 12.39
C TYR A 154 0.98 -13.16 11.04
N GLU A 155 -0.32 -12.85 11.04
CA GLU A 155 -0.93 -12.05 9.97
C GLU A 155 -0.83 -10.56 10.28
N LEU A 156 -0.75 -9.73 9.24
CA LEU A 156 -0.77 -8.28 9.35
C LEU A 156 -2.06 -7.75 8.74
N THR A 157 -2.91 -7.20 9.60
CA THR A 157 -4.28 -6.77 9.28
C THR A 157 -4.36 -5.24 9.23
N ASP A 158 -5.50 -4.73 8.77
CA ASP A 158 -5.82 -3.30 8.78
C ASP A 158 -4.85 -2.45 7.93
N LEU A 159 -4.38 -3.03 6.82
CA LEU A 159 -3.50 -2.37 5.88
C LEU A 159 -4.33 -1.62 4.85
N ASN A 160 -3.96 -0.37 4.60
CA ASN A 160 -4.63 0.47 3.63
C ASN A 160 -3.74 0.72 2.42
N SER A 161 -4.35 0.90 1.26
CA SER A 161 -3.67 1.30 0.02
C SER A 161 -4.63 2.05 -0.88
N ASN A 162 -4.07 2.97 -1.66
CA ASN A 162 -4.77 3.63 -2.76
C ASN A 162 -4.20 3.20 -4.11
N ILE A 163 -5.00 3.32 -5.16
CA ILE A 163 -4.52 3.27 -6.54
C ILE A 163 -5.37 4.18 -7.42
N SER A 164 -4.71 4.91 -8.30
CA SER A 164 -5.35 5.64 -9.40
C SER A 164 -4.89 5.06 -10.72
N LEU A 165 -5.82 4.88 -11.66
CA LEU A 165 -5.56 4.23 -12.94
C LEU A 165 -6.42 4.78 -14.06
N SER A 166 -5.86 4.73 -15.26
CA SER A 166 -6.51 5.06 -16.52
C SER A 166 -6.58 3.81 -17.38
N THR A 167 -7.79 3.43 -17.79
CA THR A 167 -8.01 2.35 -18.76
C THR A 167 -8.32 2.95 -20.14
N LYS A 168 -7.26 3.25 -20.90
CA LYS A 168 -7.37 3.75 -22.29
C LYS A 168 -7.50 2.60 -23.30
N ARG A 169 -7.97 2.91 -24.51
CA ARG A 169 -7.90 1.99 -25.65
C ARG A 169 -6.44 1.75 -26.03
N GLU A 170 -6.07 0.51 -26.29
CA GLU A 170 -5.06 0.19 -27.29
C GLU A 170 -5.69 0.63 -28.64
N TRP A 171 -4.95 1.36 -29.49
CA TRP A 171 -5.41 2.14 -30.67
C TRP A 171 -5.88 3.59 -30.40
N ASP A 172 -4.91 4.45 -30.05
CA ASP A 172 -4.77 5.80 -30.59
C ASP A 172 -3.51 5.83 -31.47
#